data_AF-V5BUW6-F1
#
_entry.id   AF-V5BUW6-F1
#
_cell.length_a   1.000
_cell.length_b   1.000
_cell.length_c   1.000
_cell.angle_alpha   90.00
_cell.angle_beta   90.00
_cell.angle_gamma   90.00
#
_symmetry.space_group_name_H-M   'P 1'
#
loop_
_entity.id
_entity.type
_entity.pdbx_description
1 polymer ?
#
loop_
_entity_poly.entity_id
_entity_poly.type
_entity_poly.pdbx_seq_one_letter_code
_entity_poly.pdbx_strand_id
1 'polypeptide(L)' 'MKQLDDNSIQKINPNASDDNANADEILNDKLTDAMTPGFAPEFDPDEAERAGAFEEDALSEADALDSCIDSPDEG' A
#
# COMPACT_ATOMS: atom_id res chain seq x y z
N MET A 1 -33.28 -11.66 -46.84
CA MET A 1 -31.95 -11.67 -46.18
C MET A 1 -32.02 -10.74 -44.99
N LYS A 2 -31.99 -11.27 -43.76
CA LYS A 2 -31.84 -10.41 -42.57
C LYS A 2 -30.44 -9.79 -42.64
N GLN A 3 -30.38 -8.47 -42.67
CA GLN A 3 -29.16 -7.72 -42.38
C GLN A 3 -28.74 -8.14 -40.97
N LEU A 4 -27.51 -8.65 -40.85
CA LEU A 4 -26.84 -8.85 -39.58
C LEU A 4 -26.20 -7.51 -39.27
N ASP A 5 -26.72 -6.89 -38.22
CA ASP A 5 -26.34 -5.62 -37.66
C ASP A 5 -24.88 -5.69 -37.17
N ASP A 6 -24.04 -4.80 -37.72
CA ASP A 6 -22.60 -4.62 -37.42
C ASP A 6 -22.33 -4.07 -36.01
N ASN A 7 -23.06 -4.54 -34.99
CA ASN A 7 -23.04 -3.96 -33.64
C ASN A 7 -22.64 -4.93 -32.52
N SER A 8 -22.03 -6.07 -32.86
CA SER A 8 -21.66 -7.12 -31.88
C SER A 8 -20.21 -7.12 -31.41
N ILE A 9 -19.45 -6.05 -31.66
CA ILE A 9 -18.21 -5.81 -30.88
C ILE A 9 -18.43 -4.52 -30.09
N GLN A 10 -19.36 -4.60 -29.13
CA GLN A 10 -19.29 -3.74 -27.95
C GLN A 10 -17.90 -3.95 -27.36
N LYS A 11 -17.11 -2.87 -27.35
CA LYS A 11 -15.80 -2.86 -26.72
C LYS A 11 -15.97 -3.27 -25.26
N ILE A 12 -15.61 -4.51 -24.94
CA ILE A 12 -15.25 -4.86 -23.58
C ILE A 12 -14.04 -3.99 -23.23
N ASN A 13 -14.26 -2.90 -22.52
CA ASN A 13 -13.21 -2.29 -21.71
C ASN A 13 -13.43 -2.84 -20.31
N PRO A 14 -12.75 -3.93 -19.91
CA PRO A 14 -13.09 -4.60 -18.66
C PRO A 14 -12.38 -4.02 -17.44
N ASN A 15 -11.43 -3.09 -17.53
CA ASN A 15 -10.54 -2.81 -16.41
C ASN A 15 -10.30 -1.31 -16.24
N ALA A 16 -11.18 -0.64 -15.49
CA ALA A 16 -10.84 0.61 -14.79
C ALA A 16 -11.20 0.54 -13.29
N SER A 17 -11.73 -0.60 -12.84
CA SER A 17 -12.06 -0.88 -11.44
C SER A 17 -11.21 -2.01 -10.84
N ASP A 18 -10.36 -2.65 -11.66
CA ASP A 18 -9.57 -3.83 -11.29
C ASP A 18 -8.17 -3.50 -10.79
N ASP A 19 -7.70 -2.26 -10.92
CA ASP A 19 -6.34 -1.89 -10.51
C ASP A 19 -6.13 -2.07 -9.00
N ASN A 20 -7.16 -1.79 -8.18
CA ASN A 20 -7.09 -2.00 -6.73
C ASN A 20 -7.16 -3.48 -6.36
N ALA A 21 -7.98 -4.28 -7.04
CA ALA A 21 -8.06 -5.72 -6.80
C ALA A 21 -6.74 -6.41 -7.15
N ASN A 22 -6.10 -6.02 -8.26
CA ASN A 22 -4.77 -6.51 -8.61
C ASN A 22 -3.71 -6.05 -7.59
N ALA A 23 -3.79 -4.81 -7.08
CA ALA A 23 -2.85 -4.33 -6.07
C ALA A 23 -2.96 -5.10 -4.75
N ASP A 24 -4.16 -5.47 -4.32
CA ASP A 24 -4.37 -6.27 -3.11
C ASP A 24 -3.91 -7.72 -3.30
N GLU A 25 -4.07 -8.30 -4.50
CA GLU A 25 -3.53 -9.62 -4.83
C GLU A 25 -1.99 -9.63 -4.80
N ILE A 26 -1.36 -8.63 -5.43
CA ILE A 26 0.11 -8.46 -5.41
C ILE A 26 0.61 -8.25 -3.97
N LEU A 27 -0.11 -7.47 -3.17
CA LEU A 27 0.24 -7.24 -1.77
C LEU A 27 0.23 -8.54 -0.95
N ASN A 28 -0.79 -9.39 -1.15
CA ASN A 28 -0.90 -10.68 -0.47
C ASN A 28 0.19 -11.67 -0.90
N ASP A 29 0.56 -11.67 -2.18
CA ASP A 29 1.67 -12.49 -2.68
C ASP A 29 2.99 -12.07 -2.02
N LYS A 30 3.29 -10.76 -1.97
CA LYS A 30 4.44 -10.23 -1.22
C LYS A 30 4.40 -10.66 0.26
N LEU A 31 3.25 -10.54 0.92
CA LEU A 31 3.11 -10.93 2.33
C LEU A 31 3.38 -12.42 2.56
N THR A 32 2.97 -13.25 1.61
CA THR A 32 3.22 -14.69 1.62
C THR A 32 4.72 -14.98 1.47
N ASP A 33 5.39 -14.29 0.55
CA ASP A 33 6.82 -14.42 0.37
C ASP A 33 7.60 -13.97 1.61
N ALA A 34 7.13 -12.94 2.34
CA ALA A 34 7.73 -12.48 3.61
C ALA A 34 7.75 -13.57 4.71
N MET A 35 6.88 -14.59 4.61
CA MET A 35 6.94 -15.75 5.51
C MET A 35 8.11 -16.68 5.21
N THR A 36 8.79 -16.51 4.07
CA THR A 36 9.98 -17.27 3.70
C THR A 36 11.20 -16.73 4.44
N PRO A 37 11.88 -17.54 5.27
CA PRO A 37 13.06 -17.09 6.01
C PRO A 37 14.16 -16.54 5.10
N GLY A 38 14.63 -15.34 5.40
CA GLY A 38 15.69 -14.68 4.64
C GLY A 38 15.21 -13.93 3.39
N PHE A 39 13.91 -13.90 3.11
CA PHE A 39 13.31 -13.05 2.10
C PHE A 39 12.57 -11.88 2.75
N ALA A 40 12.80 -10.67 2.25
CA ALA A 40 12.16 -9.45 2.71
C ALA A 40 11.64 -8.69 1.47
N PRO A 41 10.33 -8.73 1.18
CA PRO A 41 9.75 -7.98 0.07
C PRO A 41 9.75 -6.48 0.37
N GLU A 42 9.89 -5.68 -0.69
CA GLU A 42 9.75 -4.23 -0.62
C GLU A 42 8.28 -3.82 -0.74
N PHE A 43 7.85 -2.90 0.13
CA PHE A 43 6.52 -2.31 0.13
C PHE A 43 6.62 -0.81 -0.09
N ASP A 44 5.80 -0.30 -0.99
CA ASP A 44 5.59 1.14 -1.13
C ASP A 44 4.84 1.70 0.10
N PRO A 45 4.84 3.02 0.38
CA PRO A 45 4.19 3.57 1.57
C PRO A 45 2.72 3.15 1.74
N ASP A 46 1.93 3.22 0.67
CA ASP A 46 0.52 2.82 0.66
C ASP A 46 0.33 1.30 0.84
N GLU A 47 1.30 0.50 0.41
CA GLU A 47 1.32 -0.95 0.63
C GLU A 47 1.72 -1.30 2.05
N ALA A 48 2.72 -0.62 2.61
CA ALA A 48 3.22 -0.82 3.96
C ALA A 48 2.17 -0.45 5.02
N GLU A 49 1.40 0.61 4.80
CA GLU A 49 0.26 0.99 5.65
C GLU A 49 -0.82 -0.10 5.63
N ARG A 50 -1.19 -0.60 4.44
CA ARG A 50 -2.18 -1.69 4.29
C ARG A 50 -1.69 -3.02 4.84
N ALA A 51 -0.41 -3.32 4.71
CA ALA A 51 0.23 -4.52 5.23
C ALA A 51 0.47 -4.45 6.76
N GLY A 52 0.32 -3.27 7.38
CA GLY A 52 0.69 -3.04 8.77
C GLY A 52 2.19 -3.13 9.02
N ALA A 53 3.01 -2.99 7.97
CA ALA A 53 4.47 -2.97 8.04
C ALA A 53 5.02 -1.59 8.43
N PHE A 54 4.20 -0.55 8.31
CA PHE A 54 4.50 0.80 8.79
C PHE A 54 3.89 0.99 10.18
N GLU A 55 4.74 1.08 11.19
CA GLU A 55 4.38 1.54 12.54
C GLU A 55 5.08 2.88 12.75
N GLU A 56 4.33 3.92 13.17
CA GLU A 56 4.89 5.24 13.45
C GLU A 56 5.70 5.18 14.76
N ASP A 57 6.88 4.55 14.71
CA ASP A 57 7.89 4.54 15.78
C ASP A 57 8.70 5.85 15.81
N ALA A 58 8.31 6.83 14.99
CA ALA A 58 8.89 8.16 15.07
C ALA A 58 8.49 8.80 16.40
N LEU A 59 9.48 9.36 17.09
CA LEU A 59 9.24 10.07 18.33
C LEU A 59 8.28 11.25 18.07
N SER A 60 7.26 11.42 18.93
CA SER A 60 6.41 12.60 18.84
C SER A 60 7.22 13.87 19.10
N GLU A 61 6.81 15.01 18.54
CA GLU A 61 7.51 16.29 18.77
C GLU A 61 7.64 16.62 20.26
N ALA A 62 6.59 16.33 21.03
CA ALA A 62 6.57 16.53 22.47
C ALA A 62 7.57 15.61 23.18
N ASP A 63 7.60 14.31 22.84
CA ASP A 63 8.56 13.36 23.42
C ASP A 63 10.01 13.72 23.01
N ALA A 64 10.19 14.26 21.80
CA ALA A 64 11.50 14.71 21.31
C ALA A 64 12.02 15.91 22.10
N LEU A 65 11.15 16.87 22.40
CA LEU A 65 11.48 18.02 23.23
C LEU A 65 11.73 17.62 24.69
N ASP A 66 10.91 16.73 25.26
CA ASP A 66 11.09 16.24 26.64
C ASP A 66 12.39 15.43 26.81
N SER A 67 12.80 14.70 25.77
CA SER A 67 14.10 14.02 25.74
C SER A 67 15.31 14.95 25.55
N CYS A 68 15.08 16.22 25.21
CA CYS A 68 16.15 17.18 24.95
C CYS A 68 16.80 17.64 26.26
N ILE A 69 18.01 17.14 26.52
CA ILE A 69 18.82 17.45 27.71
C ILE A 69 19.17 18.95 27.81
N ASP A 70 19.20 19.65 26.67
CA ASP A 70 19.56 21.08 26.59
C ASP A 70 18.34 22.01 26.66
N SER A 71 17.16 21.49 27.04
CA SER A 71 16.00 22.33 27.33
C SER A 71 16.39 23.32 28.43
N PRO A 72 16.18 24.65 28.23
CA PRO A 72 16.46 25.62 29.27
C PRO A 72 15.63 25.23 30.49
N ASP A 73 16.30 24.94 31.60
CA ASP A 73 15.67 24.83 32.91
C ASP A 73 14.94 26.16 33.14
N GLU A 74 13.60 26.15 32.99
CA GLU A 74 12.74 27.31 33.26
C GLU A 74 12.70 27.50 34.79
N GLY A 75 13.80 28.03 35.33
CA GLY A 75 14.01 28.39 36.74
C GLY A 75 13.79 29.86 37.04
#